data_AF-A0A6J7RXB5-F1
#
_entry.id   AF-A0A6J7RXB5-F1
#
_cell.length_a   1.000
_cell.length_b   1.000
_cell.length_c   1.000
_cell.angle_alpha   90.00
_cell.angle_beta   90.00
_cell.angle_gamma   90.00
#
_symmetry.space_group_name_H-M   'P 1'
#
loop_
_entity.id
_entity.type
_entity.pdbx_description
1 polymer ?
#
loop_
_entity_poly.entity_id
_entity_poly.type
_entity_poly.pdbx_seq_one_letter_code
_entity_poly.pdbx_strand_id
1 'polypeptide(L)'
;MDLIAPHTVNTMPQSTLDAVIDHGKFHGNTITPAIEKSHVSLAKLAKTGVSLSAITDQLESDGVAAFAKAWQALLDDVEKVRSA
;
A
#
# COMPACT_ATOMS: atom_id res chain seq x y z
N MET A 1 3.25 -11.25 10.56
CA MET A 1 2.16 -10.83 9.66
C MET A 1 1.19 -10.03 10.49
N ASP A 2 1.10 -8.73 10.19
CA ASP A 2 0.47 -7.75 11.10
C ASP A 2 -0.85 -7.19 10.53
N LEU A 3 -1.23 -7.61 9.33
CA LEU A 3 -2.43 -7.19 8.61
C LEU A 3 -3.31 -8.40 8.26
N ILE A 4 -3.74 -9.15 9.27
CA ILE A 4 -4.64 -10.30 9.12
C ILE A 4 -5.96 -10.00 9.84
N ALA A 5 -7.08 -10.09 9.11
CA ALA A 5 -8.43 -10.02 9.67
C ALA A 5 -9.46 -10.73 8.77
N PRO A 6 -10.62 -11.14 9.32
CA PRO A 6 -11.73 -11.63 8.51
C PRO A 6 -12.16 -10.63 7.43
N HIS A 7 -12.59 -11.15 6.28
CA HIS A 7 -13.12 -10.33 5.16
C HIS A 7 -12.14 -9.31 4.58
N THR A 8 -10.83 -9.60 4.64
CA THR A 8 -9.79 -8.77 4.02
C THR A 8 -8.96 -9.57 3.03
N VAL A 9 -8.37 -8.88 2.06
CA VAL A 9 -7.42 -9.44 1.09
C VAL A 9 -6.14 -8.61 1.14
N ASN A 10 -5.00 -9.27 1.07
CA ASN A 10 -3.71 -8.63 0.89
C ASN A 10 -3.16 -9.03 -0.48
N THR A 11 -3.14 -8.08 -1.42
CA THR A 11 -2.59 -8.28 -2.76
C THR A 11 -1.08 -8.08 -2.70
N MET A 12 -0.34 -9.18 -2.82
CA MET A 12 1.13 -9.18 -2.69
C MET A 12 1.80 -9.38 -4.06
N PRO A 13 2.91 -8.68 -4.33
CA PRO A 13 3.84 -9.11 -5.38
C PRO A 13 4.37 -10.52 -5.10
N GLN A 14 4.74 -11.26 -6.15
CA GLN A 14 5.22 -12.64 -6.04
C GLN A 14 6.36 -12.78 -5.01
N SER A 15 7.34 -11.88 -5.03
CA SER A 15 8.47 -11.92 -4.09
C SER A 15 8.05 -11.77 -2.62
N THR A 16 7.01 -10.97 -2.36
CA THR A 16 6.46 -10.82 -1.01
C THR A 16 5.69 -12.08 -0.60
N LEU A 17 4.93 -12.67 -1.53
CA LEU A 17 4.25 -13.94 -1.30
C LEU A 17 5.26 -15.06 -0.99
N ASP A 18 6.34 -15.17 -1.77
CA ASP A 18 7.39 -16.17 -1.55
C ASP A 18 8.05 -16.03 -0.17
N ALA A 19 8.32 -14.79 0.25
CA ALA A 19 8.84 -14.51 1.60
C ALA A 19 7.85 -14.92 2.71
N VAL A 20 6.55 -14.68 2.48
CA VAL A 20 5.50 -15.12 3.41
C VAL A 20 5.39 -16.64 3.46
N ILE A 21 5.59 -17.35 2.34
CA ILE A 21 5.60 -18.82 2.27
C ILE A 21 6.79 -19.38 3.05
N ASP A 22 7.99 -18.81 2.84
CA ASP A 22 9.23 -19.29 3.47
C ASP A 22 9.27 -19.03 4.98
N HIS A 23 8.92 -17.82 5.42
CA HIS A 23 9.12 -17.40 6.82
C HIS A 23 8.02 -16.50 7.38
N GLY A 24 6.81 -16.54 6.83
CA GLY A 24 5.65 -15.82 7.36
C GLY A 24 5.25 -16.29 8.77
N LYS A 25 5.08 -15.34 9.70
CA LYS A 25 4.59 -15.61 11.07
C LYS A 25 3.15 -15.13 11.23
N PHE A 26 2.23 -16.04 11.53
CA PHE A 26 0.79 -15.79 11.62
C PHE A 26 0.31 -15.88 13.07
N HIS A 27 -0.36 -14.84 13.57
CA HIS A 27 -0.85 -14.76 14.95
C HIS A 27 -2.40 -14.66 15.03
N GLY A 28 -3.09 -15.09 13.97
CA GLY A 28 -4.54 -14.92 13.85
C GLY A 28 -4.94 -13.49 13.50
N ASN A 29 -6.08 -13.03 14.02
CA ASN A 29 -6.58 -11.67 13.81
C ASN A 29 -5.69 -10.65 14.49
N THR A 30 -4.94 -9.88 13.70
CA THR A 30 -3.97 -8.89 14.17
C THR A 30 -4.46 -7.44 14.00
N ILE A 31 -5.48 -7.20 13.17
CA ILE A 31 -6.01 -5.85 12.94
C ILE A 31 -7.00 -5.46 14.04
N THR A 32 -8.07 -6.25 14.26
CA THR A 32 -9.17 -5.84 15.17
C THR A 32 -8.68 -5.52 16.58
N PRO A 33 -7.80 -6.32 17.22
CA PRO A 33 -7.30 -6.01 18.56
C PRO A 33 -6.37 -4.79 18.61
N ALA A 34 -5.82 -4.37 17.47
CA ALA A 34 -4.83 -3.30 17.40
C ALA A 34 -5.44 -1.90 17.14
N ILE A 35 -6.73 -1.80 16.79
CA ILE A 35 -7.39 -0.55 16.38
C ILE A 35 -7.17 0.60 17.38
N GLU A 36 -7.46 0.38 18.66
CA GLU A 36 -7.30 1.40 19.71
C GLU A 36 -5.84 1.89 19.83
N LYS A 37 -4.89 0.94 19.81
CA LYS A 37 -3.45 1.27 19.85
C LYS A 37 -3.01 2.05 18.61
N SER A 38 -3.59 1.76 17.44
CA SER A 38 -3.32 2.49 16.20
C SER A 38 -3.79 3.93 16.29
N HIS A 39 -4.98 4.20 16.83
CA HIS A 39 -5.46 5.56 17.06
C HIS A 39 -4.56 6.36 18.01
N VAL A 40 -4.11 5.75 19.11
CA VAL A 40 -3.15 6.38 20.03
C VAL A 40 -1.83 6.72 19.32
N SER A 41 -1.37 5.83 18.43
CA SER A 41 -0.13 6.05 17.67
C SER A 41 -0.27 7.21 16.69
N LEU A 42 -1.38 7.28 15.94
CA LEU A 42 -1.69 8.41 15.06
C LEU A 42 -1.81 9.73 15.82
N ALA A 43 -2.46 9.73 16.99
CA ALA A 43 -2.57 10.92 17.83
C ALA A 43 -1.20 11.39 18.35
N LYS A 44 -0.27 10.48 18.65
CA LYS A 44 1.10 10.82 19.03
C LYS A 44 1.87 11.44 17.87
N LEU A 45 1.73 10.91 16.65
CA LEU A 45 2.34 11.48 15.44
C LEU A 45 1.83 12.90 15.17
N ALA A 46 0.52 13.13 15.32
CA ALA A 46 -0.04 14.47 15.16
C ALA A 46 0.59 15.50 16.13
N LYS A 47 0.90 15.09 17.37
CA LYS A 47 1.57 15.96 18.35
C LYS A 47 3.01 16.32 17.98
N THR A 48 3.66 15.58 17.09
CA THR A 48 5.00 15.92 16.58
C THR A 48 4.93 16.81 15.33
N GLY A 49 3.74 17.29 14.94
CA GLY A 49 3.54 18.09 13.74
C GLY A 49 3.39 17.28 12.45
N VAL A 50 3.30 15.94 12.54
CA VAL A 50 3.04 15.10 11.37
C VAL A 50 1.56 15.22 11.01
N SER A 51 1.27 15.80 9.85
CA SER A 51 -0.09 15.89 9.31
C SER A 51 -0.39 14.68 8.43
N LEU A 52 -1.24 13.78 8.91
CA LEU A 52 -1.70 12.64 8.12
C LEU A 52 -2.43 13.09 6.85
N SER A 53 -3.25 14.16 6.93
CA SER A 53 -3.99 14.67 5.77
C SER A 53 -3.05 15.20 4.69
N ALA A 54 -2.06 16.01 5.06
CA ALA A 54 -1.09 16.53 4.09
C ALA A 54 -0.30 15.40 3.40
N ILE A 55 0.04 14.34 4.14
CA ILE A 55 0.72 13.16 3.60
C ILE A 55 -0.20 12.41 2.64
N THR A 56 -1.45 12.16 3.02
CA THR A 56 -2.39 11.42 2.16
C THR A 56 -2.75 12.20 0.90
N ASP A 57 -2.92 13.52 0.99
CA ASP A 57 -3.21 14.38 -0.16
C ASP A 57 -2.05 14.33 -1.18
N GLN A 58 -0.80 14.40 -0.68
CA GLN A 58 0.38 14.31 -1.53
C GLN A 58 0.51 12.92 -2.16
N LEU A 59 0.37 11.84 -1.37
CA LEU A 59 0.47 10.47 -1.86
C LEU A 59 -0.61 10.13 -2.90
N GLU A 60 -1.83 10.65 -2.73
CA GLU A 60 -2.90 10.47 -3.70
C GLU A 60 -2.56 11.17 -5.03
N SER A 61 -2.15 12.44 -4.98
CA SER A 61 -1.72 13.20 -6.16
C SER A 61 -0.56 12.50 -6.90
N ASP A 62 0.46 12.07 -6.16
CA ASP A 62 1.62 11.37 -6.72
C ASP A 62 1.23 10.01 -7.30
N GLY A 63 0.30 9.30 -6.65
CA GLY A 63 -0.25 8.04 -7.13
C GLY A 63 -0.96 8.20 -8.47
N VAL A 64 -1.86 9.17 -8.59
CA VAL A 64 -2.57 9.47 -9.86
C VAL A 64 -1.58 9.81 -10.96
N ALA A 65 -0.58 10.65 -10.67
CA ALA A 65 0.44 11.02 -11.64
C ALA A 65 1.28 9.81 -12.08
N ALA A 66 1.66 8.92 -11.15
CA ALA A 66 2.41 7.70 -11.45
C ALA A 66 1.62 6.73 -12.33
N PHE A 67 0.32 6.56 -12.06
CA PHE A 67 -0.57 5.73 -12.87
C PHE A 67 -0.74 6.31 -14.28
N ALA A 68 -0.97 7.61 -14.41
CA ALA A 68 -1.08 8.28 -15.70
C ALA A 68 0.21 8.14 -16.53
N LYS A 69 1.37 8.29 -15.88
CA LYS A 69 2.68 8.09 -16.53
C LYS A 69 2.88 6.64 -17.00
N ALA A 70 2.53 5.65 -16.16
CA ALA A 70 2.63 4.24 -16.51
C ALA A 70 1.71 3.89 -17.70
N TRP A 71 0.52 4.49 -17.76
CA TRP A 71 -0.40 4.33 -18.89
C TRP A 71 0.15 4.92 -20.18
N GLN A 72 0.71 6.13 -20.14
CA GLN A 72 1.33 6.74 -21.33
C GLN A 72 2.50 5.89 -21.84
N ALA A 73 3.36 5.40 -20.93
CA ALA A 73 4.47 4.52 -21.31
C ALA A 73 3.97 3.24 -22.00
N LEU A 74 2.87 2.65 -21.52
CA LEU A 74 2.24 1.50 -22.17
C LEU A 74 1.73 1.84 -23.58
N LEU A 75 1.08 2.99 -23.76
CA LEU A 75 0.59 3.42 -25.08
C LEU A 75 1.75 3.64 -26.06
N ASP A 76 2.84 4.26 -25.61
CA ASP A 76 4.02 4.49 -26.43
C ASP A 76 4.67 3.16 -26.87
N ASP A 77 4.71 2.16 -25.98
CA ASP A 77 5.23 0.83 -26.31
C ASP A 77 4.33 0.09 -27.31
N VAL A 78 3.00 0.21 -27.19
CA VAL A 78 2.05 -0.33 -28.18
C VAL A 78 2.23 0.36 -29.53
N GLU A 79 2.43 1.68 -29.56
CA GLU A 79 2.64 2.42 -30.80
C GLU A 79 3.90 1.98 -31.54
N LYS A 80 5.00 1.73 -30.82
CA LYS A 80 6.25 1.21 -31.41
C LYS A 80 6.04 -0.13 -32.11
N VAL A 81 5.19 -0.99 -31.55
CA VAL A 81 4.87 -2.29 -32.17
C VAL A 81 3.95 -2.12 -33.38
N ARG A 82 2.96 -1.21 -33.31
CA ARG A 82 2.00 -0.97 -34.39
C ARG A 82 2.64 -0.33 -35.64
N SER A 83 3.62 0.54 -35.44
CA SER A 83 4.28 1.30 -36.51
C SER A 83 5.52 0.62 -37.12
N ALA A 84 5.88 -0.57 -36.63
CA ALA A 84 6.92 -1.44 -37.18
C ALA A 84 6.33 -2.45 -38.18
#